data_AF-A0A0K0EC85-F1
#
_entry.id   AF-A0A0K0EC85-F1
#
_cell.length_a   1.000
_cell.length_b   1.000
_cell.length_c   1.000
_cell.angle_alpha   90.00
_cell.angle_beta   90.00
_cell.angle_gamma   90.00
#
_symmetry.space_group_name_H-M   'P 1'
#
loop_
_entity.id
_entity.type
_entity.pdbx_description
1 polymer ?
#
loop_
_entity_poly.entity_id
_entity_poly.type
_entity_poly.pdbx_seq_one_letter_code
_entity_poly.pdbx_strand_id
1 'polypeptide(L)'
;MNVVPGRCCRCMVDLTALIICVLLISIQSFILSHFFVKNFRNSIFYSVSIPDIILIITIIFATIAQIQKNQKYMRENYTRDGLLQNTWILWLTYSILLSLKIFTTFIYFYQNLIPQPLENYEKIFDDHLFKITIGLSIFIFVTLVEANHYTSLTSKRQISIDNIFSNRCLDILDTISIFDLLFENEKNIWKLSLFLQYFIVILVCINLILPSFSLLPMKYAKISEKFFCSTKIWGYFYIFLVNGPYITIRIYLLYLLKYKRIGEKYDISIFILKNILSIYVGTRNLWNGLQYWREKRIYSVIELHKSTKIIPMSNGESDDDLNSFES
;
A
#
# COMPACT_ATOMS: atom_id res chain seq x y z
N MET A 1 -10.25 -20.16 22.56
CA MET A 1 -10.21 -21.03 21.36
C MET A 1 -10.15 -20.12 20.14
N ASN A 2 -9.12 -20.22 19.31
CA ASN A 2 -9.07 -19.47 18.05
C ASN A 2 -10.14 -20.04 17.13
N VAL A 3 -11.23 -19.30 16.93
CA VAL A 3 -12.28 -19.68 15.99
C VAL A 3 -11.71 -19.51 14.59
N VAL A 4 -11.26 -20.61 13.99
CA VAL A 4 -10.89 -20.63 12.58
C VAL A 4 -12.20 -20.81 11.79
N PRO A 5 -12.57 -19.89 10.88
CA PRO A 5 -13.76 -20.09 10.06
C PRO A 5 -13.62 -21.39 9.27
N GLY A 6 -14.71 -22.17 9.20
CA GLY A 6 -14.72 -23.43 8.45
C GLY A 6 -14.27 -23.22 7.00
N ARG A 7 -13.60 -24.23 6.42
CA ARG A 7 -12.98 -24.15 5.08
C ARG A 7 -13.93 -23.63 4.00
N CYS A 8 -15.19 -24.06 4.04
CA CYS A 8 -16.21 -23.63 3.09
C CYS A 8 -16.52 -22.14 3.25
N CYS A 9 -16.77 -21.68 4.49
CA CYS A 9 -17.03 -20.27 4.77
C CYS A 9 -15.85 -19.38 4.32
N ARG A 10 -14.60 -19.77 4.62
CA ARG A 10 -13.43 -19.01 4.16
C ARG A 10 -13.30 -18.98 2.64
N CYS A 11 -13.50 -20.11 1.98
CA CYS A 11 -13.48 -20.17 0.52
C CYS A 11 -14.54 -19.27 -0.10
N MET A 12 -15.75 -19.22 0.49
CA MET A 12 -16.82 -18.33 0.02
C MET A 12 -16.41 -16.87 0.19
N VAL A 13 -15.83 -16.48 1.33
CA VAL A 13 -15.33 -15.12 1.55
C VAL A 13 -14.24 -14.75 0.51
N ASP A 14 -13.21 -15.58 0.35
CA ASP A 14 -12.12 -15.32 -0.60
C ASP A 14 -12.64 -15.23 -2.05
N LEU A 15 -13.59 -16.09 -2.41
CA LEU A 15 -14.23 -16.11 -3.74
C LEU A 15 -15.14 -14.90 -3.95
N THR A 16 -15.90 -14.47 -2.93
CA THR A 16 -16.69 -13.23 -3.00
C THR A 16 -15.81 -12.01 -3.16
N ALA A 17 -14.70 -11.91 -2.40
CA ALA A 17 -13.73 -10.83 -2.53
C ALA A 17 -13.11 -10.82 -3.93
N LEU A 18 -12.79 -12.00 -4.50
CA LEU A 18 -12.31 -12.11 -5.87
C LEU A 18 -13.34 -11.61 -6.90
N ILE A 19 -14.60 -12.05 -6.80
CA ILE A 19 -15.66 -11.63 -7.72
C ILE A 19 -15.83 -10.11 -7.67
N ILE A 20 -15.90 -9.54 -6.46
CA ILE A 20 -16.02 -8.08 -6.29
C ILE A 20 -14.81 -7.37 -6.87
N CYS A 21 -13.58 -7.85 -6.61
CA CYS A 21 -12.35 -7.29 -7.17
C CYS A 21 -12.37 -7.28 -8.70
N VAL A 22 -12.73 -8.40 -9.33
CA VAL A 22 -12.82 -8.53 -10.79
C VAL A 22 -13.89 -7.60 -11.37
N LEU A 23 -15.06 -7.51 -10.73
CA LEU A 23 -16.12 -6.60 -11.15
C LEU A 23 -15.66 -5.14 -11.08
N LEU A 24 -15.04 -4.74 -9.96
CA LEU A 24 -14.54 -3.38 -9.78
C LEU A 24 -13.45 -3.01 -10.80
N ILE A 25 -12.48 -3.91 -11.04
CA ILE A 25 -11.45 -3.70 -12.07
C ILE A 25 -12.09 -3.62 -13.45
N SER A 26 -13.06 -4.47 -13.76
CA SER A 26 -13.75 -4.46 -15.06
C SER A 26 -14.50 -3.14 -15.29
N ILE A 27 -15.24 -2.66 -14.29
CA ILE A 27 -15.94 -1.37 -14.33
C ILE A 27 -14.93 -0.23 -14.50
N GLN A 28 -13.87 -0.22 -13.68
CA GLN A 28 -12.86 0.83 -13.73
C GLN A 28 -12.16 0.87 -15.10
N SER A 29 -11.74 -0.28 -15.60
CA SER A 29 -11.09 -0.41 -16.91
C SER A 29 -12.02 -0.01 -18.04
N PHE A 30 -13.30 -0.41 -18.01
CA PHE A 30 -14.28 -0.03 -19.01
C PHE A 30 -14.47 1.50 -19.07
N ILE A 31 -14.68 2.15 -17.92
CA ILE A 31 -14.86 3.60 -17.85
C ILE A 31 -13.60 4.32 -18.35
N LEU A 32 -12.42 3.93 -17.88
CA LEU A 32 -11.16 4.54 -18.32
C LEU A 32 -10.96 4.34 -19.83
N SER A 33 -11.10 3.13 -20.35
CA SER A 33 -10.95 2.88 -21.79
C SER A 33 -11.95 3.68 -22.63
N HIS A 34 -13.17 3.88 -22.13
CA HIS A 34 -14.15 4.76 -22.79
C HIS A 34 -13.66 6.21 -22.89
N PHE A 35 -13.04 6.76 -21.84
CA PHE A 35 -12.42 8.09 -21.89
C PHE A 35 -11.32 8.20 -22.97
N PHE A 36 -10.51 7.15 -23.16
CA PHE A 36 -9.49 7.14 -24.21
C PHE A 36 -10.10 7.12 -25.61
N VAL A 37 -11.14 6.31 -25.85
CA VAL A 37 -11.81 6.23 -27.16
C VAL A 37 -12.43 7.55 -27.55
N LYS A 38 -13.11 8.19 -26.60
CA LYS A 38 -13.76 9.48 -26.82
C LYS A 38 -12.77 10.56 -27.26
N ASN A 39 -11.55 10.56 -26.71
CA ASN A 39 -10.56 11.60 -26.96
C ASN A 39 -9.56 11.27 -28.09
N PHE A 40 -9.22 10.00 -28.31
CA PHE A 40 -8.19 9.59 -29.28
C PHE A 40 -8.70 8.97 -30.58
N ARG A 41 -10.03 8.97 -30.80
CA ARG A 41 -10.68 8.28 -31.93
C ARG A 41 -10.53 6.75 -31.83
N ASN A 42 -11.49 6.01 -32.37
CA ASN A 42 -11.71 4.56 -32.12
C ASN A 42 -10.50 3.61 -32.28
N SER A 43 -9.44 4.01 -32.98
CA SER A 43 -8.28 3.14 -33.25
C SER A 43 -7.53 2.68 -31.99
N ILE A 44 -7.51 3.51 -30.93
CA ILE A 44 -6.71 3.24 -29.73
C ILE A 44 -7.43 2.32 -28.73
N PHE A 45 -8.72 2.01 -28.93
CA PHE A 45 -9.51 1.23 -27.96
C PHE A 45 -8.86 -0.11 -27.61
N TYR A 46 -8.44 -0.86 -28.64
CA TYR A 46 -7.84 -2.17 -28.45
C TYR A 46 -6.49 -2.07 -27.74
N SER A 47 -5.67 -1.06 -28.09
CA SER A 47 -4.36 -0.87 -27.47
C SER A 47 -4.45 -0.58 -25.97
N VAL A 48 -5.49 0.15 -25.53
CA VAL A 48 -5.68 0.49 -24.10
C VAL A 48 -6.38 -0.63 -23.34
N SER A 49 -7.27 -1.38 -23.99
CA SER A 49 -8.08 -2.42 -23.32
C SER A 49 -7.38 -3.78 -23.22
N ILE A 50 -6.49 -4.13 -24.15
CA ILE A 50 -5.76 -5.42 -24.13
C ILE A 50 -4.98 -5.63 -22.81
N PRO A 51 -4.19 -4.65 -22.31
CA PRO A 51 -3.49 -4.79 -21.04
C PRO A 51 -4.42 -5.05 -19.85
N ASP A 52 -5.63 -4.47 -19.84
CA ASP A 52 -6.61 -4.67 -18.76
C ASP A 52 -7.15 -6.10 -18.76
N ILE A 53 -7.43 -6.66 -19.95
CA ILE A 53 -7.91 -8.03 -20.08
C ILE A 53 -6.84 -9.00 -19.57
N ILE A 54 -5.58 -8.79 -19.95
CA ILE A 54 -4.45 -9.60 -19.46
C ILE A 54 -4.34 -9.46 -17.94
N LEU A 55 -4.46 -8.25 -17.40
CA LEU A 55 -4.43 -8.02 -15.95
C LEU A 55 -5.55 -8.79 -15.23
N ILE A 56 -6.79 -8.69 -15.71
CA ILE A 56 -7.94 -9.41 -15.11
C ILE A 56 -7.70 -10.92 -15.12
N ILE A 57 -7.25 -11.47 -16.25
CA ILE A 57 -6.92 -12.89 -16.39
C ILE A 57 -5.83 -13.29 -15.39
N THR A 58 -4.75 -12.52 -15.28
CA THR A 58 -3.65 -12.82 -14.33
C THR A 58 -4.12 -12.75 -12.87
N ILE A 59 -4.98 -11.80 -12.51
CA ILE A 59 -5.57 -11.70 -11.17
C ILE A 59 -6.43 -12.92 -10.88
N ILE A 60 -7.31 -13.33 -11.80
CA ILE A 60 -8.16 -14.52 -11.64
C ILE A 60 -7.32 -15.77 -11.44
N PHE A 61 -6.35 -16.04 -12.32
CA PHE A 61 -5.52 -17.25 -12.20
C PHE A 61 -4.64 -17.23 -10.95
N ALA A 62 -4.01 -16.10 -10.62
CA ALA A 62 -3.12 -15.99 -9.46
C ALA A 62 -3.88 -16.11 -8.15
N THR A 63 -5.07 -15.51 -8.04
CA THR A 63 -5.93 -15.58 -6.85
C THR A 63 -6.51 -16.98 -6.67
N ILE A 64 -7.00 -17.63 -7.74
CA ILE A 64 -7.48 -19.03 -7.67
C ILE A 64 -6.34 -19.96 -7.23
N ALA A 65 -5.15 -19.83 -7.82
CA ALA A 65 -3.97 -20.60 -7.40
C ALA A 65 -3.61 -20.35 -5.92
N GLN A 66 -3.73 -19.10 -5.47
CA GLN A 66 -3.48 -18.71 -4.08
C GLN A 66 -4.54 -19.28 -3.13
N ILE A 67 -5.83 -19.26 -3.49
CA ILE A 67 -6.92 -19.85 -2.72
C ILE A 67 -6.69 -21.36 -2.60
N GLN A 68 -6.40 -22.06 -3.69
CA GLN A 68 -6.08 -23.49 -3.67
C GLN A 68 -4.87 -23.80 -2.78
N LYS A 69 -3.83 -22.96 -2.86
CA LYS A 69 -2.63 -23.08 -2.02
C LYS A 69 -2.94 -22.86 -0.54
N ASN A 70 -3.71 -21.82 -0.20
CA ASN A 70 -4.16 -21.56 1.17
C ASN A 70 -5.01 -22.71 1.70
N GLN A 71 -5.90 -23.29 0.89
CA GLN A 71 -6.69 -24.46 1.26
C GLN A 71 -5.84 -25.70 1.55
N LYS A 72 -4.77 -25.93 0.77
CA LYS A 72 -3.81 -27.02 1.04
C LYS A 72 -3.03 -26.77 2.33
N TYR A 73 -2.51 -25.56 2.56
CA TYR A 73 -1.79 -25.25 3.80
C TYR A 73 -2.67 -25.36 5.06
N MET A 74 -3.94 -25.01 4.94
CA MET A 74 -4.94 -25.19 6.00
C MET A 74 -5.21 -26.66 6.36
N ARG A 75 -4.84 -27.61 5.49
CA ARG A 75 -4.89 -29.05 5.81
C ARG A 75 -3.64 -29.50 6.56
N GLU A 76 -2.48 -28.96 6.19
CA GLU A 76 -1.19 -29.48 6.62
C GLU A 76 -0.64 -28.77 7.88
N ASN A 77 -0.95 -27.49 8.08
CA ASN A 77 -0.37 -26.67 9.14
C ASN A 77 -1.41 -25.73 9.74
N TYR A 78 -2.10 -26.17 10.81
CA TYR A 78 -3.08 -25.35 11.54
C TYR A 78 -2.53 -24.05 12.14
N THR A 79 -1.20 -23.89 12.19
CA THR A 79 -0.54 -22.83 12.95
C THR A 79 0.18 -21.78 12.10
N ARG A 80 0.20 -21.92 10.77
CA ARG A 80 1.03 -21.06 9.91
C ARG A 80 0.18 -20.22 8.95
N ASP A 81 0.07 -18.93 9.28
CA ASP A 81 -0.62 -17.91 8.50
C ASP A 81 -0.19 -17.91 7.02
N GLY A 82 -1.16 -17.84 6.10
CA GLY A 82 -0.95 -17.91 4.65
C GLY A 82 -0.05 -16.78 4.15
N LEU A 83 0.99 -17.08 3.40
CA LEU A 83 1.93 -16.08 2.87
C LEU A 83 1.28 -15.29 1.72
N LEU A 84 1.33 -13.96 1.78
CA LEU A 84 0.92 -13.04 0.70
C LEU A 84 1.93 -13.05 -0.45
N GLN A 85 2.14 -14.20 -1.09
CA GLN A 85 3.27 -14.36 -2.01
C GLN A 85 3.16 -13.51 -3.27
N ASN A 86 1.95 -13.36 -3.81
CA ASN A 86 1.71 -12.77 -5.12
C ASN A 86 0.94 -11.45 -5.09
N THR A 87 0.30 -11.10 -3.97
CA THR A 87 -0.54 -9.88 -3.86
C THR A 87 0.22 -8.61 -4.20
N TRP A 88 1.49 -8.51 -3.78
CA TRP A 88 2.33 -7.35 -4.09
C TRP A 88 2.60 -7.23 -5.59
N ILE A 89 2.73 -8.35 -6.32
CA ILE A 89 2.92 -8.37 -7.78
C ILE A 89 1.62 -7.93 -8.46
N LEU A 90 0.48 -8.48 -8.03
CA LEU A 90 -0.83 -8.14 -8.60
C LEU A 90 -1.17 -6.66 -8.42
N TRP A 91 -0.92 -6.11 -7.22
CA TRP A 91 -1.11 -4.68 -6.99
C TRP A 91 -0.11 -3.84 -7.78
N LEU A 92 1.15 -4.28 -7.88
CA LEU A 92 2.17 -3.57 -8.66
C LEU A 92 1.79 -3.50 -10.14
N THR A 93 1.38 -4.61 -10.75
CA THR A 93 0.96 -4.62 -12.16
C THR A 93 -0.28 -3.78 -12.39
N TYR A 94 -1.27 -3.87 -11.50
CA TYR A 94 -2.47 -3.04 -11.55
C TYR A 94 -2.14 -1.54 -11.43
N SER A 95 -1.37 -1.16 -10.40
CA SER A 95 -1.05 0.23 -10.11
C SER A 95 -0.17 0.87 -11.19
N ILE A 96 0.72 0.12 -11.84
CA ILE A 96 1.49 0.61 -12.99
C ILE A 96 0.55 0.91 -14.16
N LEU A 97 -0.36 -0.01 -14.51
CA LEU A 97 -1.30 0.20 -15.61
C LEU A 97 -2.23 1.39 -15.34
N LEU A 98 -2.76 1.50 -14.12
CA LEU A 98 -3.57 2.65 -13.70
C LEU A 98 -2.77 3.96 -13.77
N SER A 99 -1.54 3.96 -13.27
CA SER A 99 -0.65 5.14 -13.28
C SER A 99 -0.34 5.60 -14.71
N LEU A 100 -0.09 4.66 -15.63
CA LEU A 100 0.11 4.97 -17.05
C LEU A 100 -1.13 5.62 -17.66
N LYS A 101 -2.34 5.13 -17.34
CA LYS A 101 -3.59 5.74 -17.79
C LYS A 101 -3.81 7.14 -17.23
N ILE A 102 -3.51 7.36 -15.95
CA ILE A 102 -3.59 8.68 -15.31
C ILE A 102 -2.61 9.65 -15.98
N PHE A 103 -1.36 9.23 -16.15
CA PHE A 103 -0.30 10.03 -16.75
C PHE A 103 -0.61 10.41 -18.20
N THR A 104 -1.04 9.46 -19.02
CA THR A 104 -1.42 9.71 -20.42
C THR A 104 -2.67 10.59 -20.53
N THR A 105 -3.67 10.37 -19.66
CA THR A 105 -4.84 11.26 -19.59
C THR A 105 -4.41 12.70 -19.28
N PHE A 106 -3.52 12.87 -18.31
CA PHE A 106 -2.99 14.17 -17.92
C PHE A 106 -2.24 14.88 -19.06
N ILE A 107 -1.40 14.16 -19.79
CA ILE A 107 -0.61 14.77 -20.87
C ILE A 107 -1.47 15.18 -22.06
N TYR A 108 -2.45 14.35 -22.42
CA TYR A 108 -3.07 14.49 -23.74
C TYR A 108 -4.45 15.14 -23.74
N PHE A 109 -5.29 14.93 -22.73
CA PHE A 109 -6.70 15.35 -22.83
C PHE A 109 -7.38 15.72 -21.51
N TYR A 110 -6.67 15.89 -20.39
CA TYR A 110 -7.33 16.18 -19.11
C TYR A 110 -8.18 17.47 -19.13
N GLN A 111 -7.78 18.47 -19.92
CA GLN A 111 -8.54 19.70 -20.10
C GLN A 111 -9.94 19.44 -20.72
N ASN A 112 -10.07 18.41 -21.55
CA ASN A 112 -11.35 18.04 -22.20
C ASN A 112 -12.31 17.32 -21.23
N LEU A 113 -11.82 16.86 -20.08
CA LEU A 113 -12.65 16.22 -19.04
C LEU A 113 -13.47 17.24 -18.25
N ILE A 114 -12.99 18.49 -18.18
CA ILE A 114 -13.65 19.55 -17.44
C ILE A 114 -14.88 19.98 -18.24
N PRO A 115 -16.09 19.96 -17.65
CA PRO A 115 -17.29 20.41 -18.36
C PRO A 115 -17.15 21.91 -18.67
N GLN A 116 -17.30 22.26 -19.95
CA GLN A 116 -17.36 23.67 -20.35
C GLN A 116 -18.72 24.26 -19.95
N PRO A 117 -18.83 25.57 -19.67
CA PRO A 117 -20.10 26.18 -19.25
C PRO A 117 -21.24 26.03 -20.26
N LEU A 118 -20.93 25.74 -21.53
CA LEU A 118 -21.89 25.48 -22.61
C LEU A 118 -22.33 24.01 -22.67
N GLU A 119 -21.51 23.10 -22.14
CA GLU A 119 -21.86 21.70 -21.94
C GLU A 119 -22.67 21.65 -20.64
N ASN A 120 -23.99 21.88 -20.74
CA ASN A 120 -24.93 21.62 -19.65
C ASN A 120 -24.58 20.29 -18.95
N TYR A 121 -24.93 20.17 -17.66
CA TYR A 121 -24.66 19.06 -16.71
C TYR A 121 -24.97 17.61 -17.18
N GLU A 122 -25.22 17.38 -18.45
CA GLU A 122 -25.53 16.11 -19.11
C GLU A 122 -24.28 15.28 -19.46
N LYS A 123 -23.07 15.83 -19.31
CA LYS A 123 -21.83 15.08 -19.60
C LYS A 123 -21.56 14.06 -18.50
N ILE A 124 -22.15 12.85 -18.64
CA ILE A 124 -21.92 11.71 -17.75
C ILE A 124 -20.43 11.38 -17.58
N PHE A 125 -19.66 11.55 -18.67
CA PHE A 125 -18.22 11.32 -18.71
C PHE A 125 -17.44 12.62 -18.51
N ASP A 126 -17.47 13.11 -17.27
CA ASP A 126 -16.80 14.32 -16.80
C ASP A 126 -15.61 14.01 -15.86
N ASP A 127 -15.04 15.07 -15.28
CA ASP A 127 -13.96 14.96 -14.30
C ASP A 127 -14.40 14.25 -13.00
N HIS A 128 -15.68 14.38 -12.61
CA HIS A 128 -16.21 13.72 -11.42
C HIS A 128 -16.23 12.20 -11.58
N LEU A 129 -16.75 11.68 -12.70
CA LEU A 129 -16.72 10.25 -13.00
C LEU A 129 -15.29 9.73 -13.09
N PHE A 130 -14.38 10.49 -13.70
CA PHE A 130 -12.96 10.12 -13.78
C PHE A 130 -12.32 9.99 -12.38
N LYS A 131 -12.57 10.96 -11.49
CA LYS A 131 -12.09 10.93 -10.10
C LYS A 131 -12.68 9.77 -9.31
N ILE A 132 -13.98 9.52 -9.42
CA ILE A 132 -14.64 8.36 -8.79
C ILE A 132 -14.03 7.06 -9.30
N THR A 133 -13.77 6.98 -10.61
CA THR A 133 -13.17 5.80 -11.25
C THR A 133 -11.77 5.53 -10.70
N ILE A 134 -10.93 6.56 -10.52
CA ILE A 134 -9.64 6.41 -9.82
C ILE A 134 -9.87 6.01 -8.35
N GLY A 135 -10.90 6.58 -7.72
CA GLY A 135 -11.37 6.25 -6.36
C GLY A 135 -11.66 4.78 -6.12
N LEU A 136 -12.15 4.06 -7.12
CA LEU A 136 -12.38 2.61 -7.04
C LEU A 136 -11.11 1.82 -6.70
N SER A 137 -9.92 2.38 -6.93
CA SER A 137 -8.64 1.75 -6.54
C SER A 137 -8.56 1.43 -5.05
N ILE A 138 -9.23 2.20 -4.17
CA ILE A 138 -9.30 1.90 -2.72
C ILE A 138 -10.01 0.56 -2.52
N PHE A 139 -11.20 0.39 -3.10
CA PHE A 139 -11.99 -0.84 -3.01
C PHE A 139 -11.29 -2.04 -3.66
N ILE A 140 -10.62 -1.81 -4.79
CA ILE A 140 -9.82 -2.83 -5.46
C ILE A 140 -8.65 -3.27 -4.57
N PHE A 141 -7.97 -2.33 -3.89
CA PHE A 141 -6.91 -2.65 -2.93
C PHE A 141 -7.43 -3.54 -1.79
N VAL A 142 -8.56 -3.17 -1.18
CA VAL A 142 -9.20 -3.95 -0.11
C VAL A 142 -9.46 -5.38 -0.56
N THR A 143 -10.22 -5.52 -1.64
CA THR A 143 -10.73 -6.81 -2.10
C THR A 143 -9.62 -7.69 -2.66
N LEU A 144 -8.59 -7.11 -3.28
CA LEU A 144 -7.40 -7.83 -3.72
C LEU A 144 -6.58 -8.39 -2.54
N VAL A 145 -6.40 -7.61 -1.47
CA VAL A 145 -5.69 -8.07 -0.27
C VAL A 145 -6.51 -9.14 0.44
N GLU A 146 -7.81 -8.93 0.63
CA GLU A 146 -8.71 -9.89 1.26
C GLU A 146 -8.75 -11.24 0.52
N ALA A 147 -8.85 -11.22 -0.81
CA ALA A 147 -8.91 -12.43 -1.63
C ALA A 147 -7.63 -13.28 -1.59
N ASN A 148 -6.47 -12.68 -1.29
CA ASN A 148 -5.18 -13.37 -1.31
C ASN A 148 -4.60 -13.68 0.07
N HIS A 149 -5.19 -13.11 1.12
CA HIS A 149 -4.68 -13.22 2.47
C HIS A 149 -5.35 -14.36 3.24
N TYR A 150 -4.63 -14.96 4.20
CA TYR A 150 -5.21 -15.83 5.21
C TYR A 150 -4.47 -15.70 6.55
N THR A 151 -5.20 -15.37 7.59
CA THR A 151 -4.78 -15.38 9.00
C THR A 151 -5.98 -15.75 9.86
N SER A 152 -5.68 -16.30 11.03
CA SER A 152 -6.69 -16.32 12.10
C SER A 152 -6.96 -14.90 12.59
N LEU A 153 -8.22 -14.59 12.91
CA LEU A 153 -8.66 -13.28 13.40
C LEU A 153 -7.88 -12.78 14.63
N THR A 154 -7.34 -13.71 15.42
CA THR A 154 -6.59 -13.43 16.65
C THR A 154 -5.08 -13.33 16.44
N SER A 155 -4.58 -13.54 15.21
CA SER A 155 -3.15 -13.51 14.98
C SER A 155 -2.62 -12.07 15.00
N LYS A 156 -1.43 -11.87 15.60
CA LYS A 156 -0.72 -10.58 15.56
C LYS A 156 -0.51 -10.10 14.11
N ARG A 157 -0.46 -11.04 13.16
CA ARG A 157 -0.31 -10.76 11.75
C ARG A 157 -1.58 -10.16 11.15
N GLN A 158 -2.77 -10.61 11.54
CA GLN A 158 -4.03 -10.00 11.09
C GLN A 158 -4.08 -8.52 11.48
N ILE A 159 -3.78 -8.20 12.74
CA ILE A 159 -3.73 -6.81 13.21
C ILE A 159 -2.70 -5.99 12.42
N SER A 160 -1.54 -6.58 12.09
CA SER A 160 -0.54 -5.88 11.27
C SER A 160 -1.05 -5.57 9.86
N ILE A 161 -1.88 -6.46 9.30
CA ILE A 161 -2.44 -6.32 7.97
C ILE A 161 -3.55 -5.31 7.96
N ASP A 162 -4.46 -5.37 8.93
CA ASP A 162 -5.54 -4.39 9.07
C ASP A 162 -4.99 -2.98 9.23
N ASN A 163 -3.88 -2.83 9.96
CA ASN A 163 -3.17 -1.57 10.10
C ASN A 163 -2.50 -1.11 8.79
N ILE A 164 -1.81 -2.00 8.07
CA ILE A 164 -1.22 -1.66 6.76
C ILE A 164 -2.34 -1.26 5.79
N PHE A 165 -3.38 -2.06 5.74
CA PHE A 165 -4.55 -1.90 4.89
C PHE A 165 -5.23 -0.54 5.09
N SER A 166 -5.59 -0.22 6.34
CA SER A 166 -6.28 1.03 6.69
C SER A 166 -5.42 2.26 6.37
N ASN A 167 -4.12 2.19 6.69
CA ASN A 167 -3.19 3.28 6.38
C ASN A 167 -3.02 3.48 4.88
N ARG A 168 -2.90 2.40 4.11
CA ARG A 168 -2.77 2.47 2.64
C ARG A 168 -4.04 2.99 1.97
N CYS A 169 -5.22 2.61 2.46
CA CYS A 169 -6.47 3.17 1.95
C CYS A 169 -6.55 4.68 2.16
N LEU A 170 -6.14 5.17 3.34
CA LEU A 170 -6.05 6.60 3.61
C LEU A 170 -5.00 7.30 2.74
N ASP A 171 -3.88 6.64 2.44
CA ASP A 171 -2.86 7.15 1.53
C ASP A 171 -3.39 7.26 0.09
N ILE A 172 -4.11 6.27 -0.43
CA ILE A 172 -4.74 6.31 -1.76
C ILE A 172 -5.84 7.38 -1.81
N LEU A 173 -6.66 7.50 -0.77
CA LEU A 173 -7.68 8.54 -0.67
C LEU A 173 -7.06 9.95 -0.72
N ASP A 174 -5.96 10.13 0.00
CA ASP A 174 -5.19 11.36 0.01
C ASP A 174 -4.59 11.64 -1.39
N THR A 175 -4.10 10.60 -2.07
CA THR A 175 -3.65 10.69 -3.48
C THR A 175 -4.74 11.22 -4.42
N ILE A 176 -5.97 10.74 -4.30
CA ILE A 176 -7.10 11.22 -5.10
C ILE A 176 -7.39 12.70 -4.82
N SER A 177 -7.34 13.10 -3.54
CA SER A 177 -7.57 14.50 -3.17
C SER A 177 -6.49 15.45 -3.71
N ILE A 178 -5.24 14.99 -3.81
CA ILE A 178 -4.15 15.78 -4.41
C ILE A 178 -4.25 15.81 -5.92
N PHE A 179 -4.69 14.71 -6.52
CA PHE A 179 -4.99 14.68 -7.94
C PHE A 179 -6.12 15.65 -8.30
N ASP A 180 -7.13 15.80 -7.42
CA ASP A 180 -8.23 16.75 -7.61
C ASP A 180 -7.77 18.21 -7.74
N LEU A 181 -6.67 18.58 -7.06
CA LEU A 181 -6.08 19.92 -7.14
C LEU A 181 -5.70 20.32 -8.58
N LEU A 182 -5.45 19.35 -9.47
CA LEU A 182 -5.17 19.63 -10.88
C LEU A 182 -6.43 20.07 -11.64
N PHE A 183 -7.58 19.45 -11.33
CA PHE A 183 -8.86 19.87 -11.90
C PHE A 183 -9.33 21.19 -11.29
N GLU A 184 -9.14 21.39 -9.99
CA GLU A 184 -9.43 22.66 -9.32
C GLU A 184 -8.58 23.81 -9.86
N ASN A 185 -7.30 23.56 -10.19
CA ASN A 185 -6.44 24.55 -10.81
C ASN A 185 -7.04 25.11 -12.11
N GLU A 186 -7.61 24.24 -12.95
CA GLU A 186 -8.24 24.67 -14.20
C GLU A 186 -9.62 25.32 -13.94
N LYS A 187 -10.44 24.73 -13.06
CA LYS A 187 -11.78 25.27 -12.71
C LYS A 187 -11.72 26.66 -12.08
N ASN A 188 -10.76 26.88 -11.18
CA ASN A 188 -10.57 28.15 -10.46
C ASN A 188 -9.52 29.07 -11.11
N ILE A 189 -8.93 28.65 -12.25
CA ILE A 189 -7.94 29.42 -13.01
C ILE A 189 -6.75 29.84 -12.12
N TRP A 190 -6.26 28.92 -11.28
CA TRP A 190 -5.11 29.15 -10.40
C TRP A 190 -3.79 29.33 -11.16
N LYS A 191 -3.74 29.05 -12.46
CA LYS A 191 -2.54 29.22 -13.31
C LYS A 191 -1.27 28.66 -12.63
N LEU A 192 -1.35 27.41 -12.15
CA LEU A 192 -0.21 26.73 -11.56
C LEU A 192 0.89 26.53 -12.61
N SER A 193 2.15 26.53 -12.18
CA SER A 193 3.27 26.27 -13.10
C SER A 193 3.19 24.85 -13.65
N LEU A 194 3.52 24.66 -14.93
CA LEU A 194 3.54 23.34 -15.57
C LEU A 194 4.40 22.34 -14.79
N PHE A 195 5.53 22.81 -14.24
CA PHE A 195 6.40 22.00 -13.39
C PHE A 195 5.67 21.44 -12.16
N LEU A 196 4.88 22.26 -11.46
CA LEU A 196 4.12 21.81 -10.30
C LEU A 196 3.05 20.80 -10.70
N GLN A 197 2.37 21.02 -11.82
CA GLN A 197 1.36 20.09 -12.31
C GLN A 197 1.95 18.70 -12.61
N TYR A 198 3.05 18.65 -13.37
CA TYR A 198 3.75 17.39 -13.64
C TYR A 198 4.26 16.71 -12.37
N PHE A 199 4.78 17.51 -11.43
CA PHE A 199 5.25 16.99 -10.14
C PHE A 199 4.13 16.34 -9.33
N ILE A 200 2.93 16.95 -9.29
CA ILE A 200 1.75 16.38 -8.64
C ILE A 200 1.39 15.02 -9.28
N VAL A 201 1.35 14.94 -10.62
CA VAL A 201 1.02 13.70 -11.34
C VAL A 201 2.04 12.60 -11.06
N ILE A 202 3.33 12.92 -11.10
CA ILE A 202 4.40 11.96 -10.78
C ILE A 202 4.22 11.42 -9.35
N LEU A 203 3.94 12.29 -8.39
CA LEU A 203 3.70 11.86 -7.00
C LEU A 203 2.44 11.01 -6.86
N VAL A 204 1.36 11.33 -7.58
CA VAL A 204 0.14 10.51 -7.62
C VAL A 204 0.47 9.10 -8.13
N CYS A 205 1.19 8.99 -9.26
CA CYS A 205 1.62 7.69 -9.81
C CYS A 205 2.51 6.90 -8.83
N ILE A 206 3.50 7.56 -8.23
CA ILE A 206 4.39 6.92 -7.25
C ILE A 206 3.59 6.40 -6.06
N ASN A 207 2.65 7.19 -5.52
CA ASN A 207 1.88 6.81 -4.35
C ASN A 207 0.85 5.71 -4.62
N LEU A 208 0.35 5.56 -5.85
CA LEU A 208 -0.46 4.40 -6.24
C LEU A 208 0.37 3.11 -6.31
N ILE A 209 1.63 3.20 -6.74
CA ILE A 209 2.56 2.07 -6.82
C ILE A 209 3.07 1.66 -5.45
N LEU A 210 3.29 2.62 -4.55
CA LEU A 210 3.99 2.43 -3.29
C LEU A 210 3.42 1.33 -2.38
N PRO A 211 2.08 1.13 -2.24
CA PRO A 211 1.53 0.04 -1.46
C PRO A 211 2.11 -1.34 -1.81
N SER A 212 2.54 -1.58 -3.06
CA SER A 212 3.24 -2.81 -3.48
C SER A 212 4.45 -3.12 -2.59
N PHE A 213 5.27 -2.09 -2.31
CA PHE A 213 6.47 -2.23 -1.50
C PHE A 213 6.17 -2.40 -0.02
N SER A 214 5.01 -1.94 0.45
CA SER A 214 4.58 -2.21 1.83
C SER A 214 4.07 -3.64 2.03
N LEU A 215 3.60 -4.29 0.96
CA LEU A 215 3.22 -5.70 0.97
C LEU A 215 4.43 -6.65 0.83
N LEU A 216 5.55 -6.18 0.30
CA LEU A 216 6.75 -7.00 0.07
C LEU A 216 7.33 -7.64 1.34
N PRO A 217 7.49 -6.93 2.48
CA PRO A 217 7.96 -7.53 3.74
C PRO A 217 7.10 -8.71 4.22
N MET A 218 5.83 -8.76 3.82
CA MET A 218 4.90 -9.82 4.20
C MET A 218 5.22 -11.16 3.54
N LYS A 219 5.89 -11.16 2.38
CA LYS A 219 6.41 -12.37 1.73
C LYS A 219 7.64 -12.91 2.46
N TYR A 220 8.49 -12.01 2.95
CA TYR A 220 9.84 -12.33 3.43
C TYR A 220 10.02 -12.10 4.93
N ALA A 221 9.03 -12.45 5.75
CA ALA A 221 9.06 -12.25 7.21
C ALA A 221 10.34 -12.74 7.92
N LYS A 222 11.10 -13.67 7.33
CA LYS A 222 12.39 -14.15 7.85
C LYS A 222 13.61 -13.34 7.41
N ILE A 223 13.53 -12.61 6.29
CA ILE A 223 14.65 -11.83 5.75
C ILE A 223 14.85 -10.51 6.51
N SER A 224 13.80 -9.99 7.15
CA SER A 224 13.89 -8.76 7.94
C SER A 224 14.79 -8.85 9.17
N GLU A 225 15.14 -10.06 9.61
CA GLU A 225 16.08 -10.23 10.73
C GLU A 225 17.54 -10.08 10.30
N LYS A 226 17.87 -10.31 9.01
CA LYS A 226 19.25 -10.25 8.50
C LYS A 226 19.59 -8.94 7.78
N PHE A 227 18.62 -8.29 7.13
CA PHE A 227 18.87 -6.99 6.51
C PHE A 227 18.60 -5.86 7.52
N PHE A 228 19.69 -5.27 7.99
CA PHE A 228 19.79 -4.28 9.07
C PHE A 228 19.02 -2.96 8.88
N CYS A 229 18.32 -2.75 7.77
CA CYS A 229 17.34 -1.68 7.68
C CYS A 229 16.04 -2.17 8.32
N SER A 230 15.94 -2.01 9.64
CA SER A 230 14.78 -2.38 10.47
C SER A 230 13.47 -2.11 9.72
N THR A 231 12.52 -3.05 9.72
CA THR A 231 11.17 -2.87 9.16
C THR A 231 10.51 -1.58 9.62
N LYS A 232 10.89 -1.09 10.81
CA LYS A 232 10.49 0.20 11.37
C LYS A 232 11.09 1.41 10.64
N ILE A 233 12.37 1.35 10.25
CA ILE A 233 13.04 2.39 9.46
C ILE A 233 12.43 2.44 8.06
N TRP A 234 12.23 1.28 7.42
CA TRP A 234 11.55 1.21 6.12
C TRP A 234 10.13 1.76 6.18
N GLY A 235 9.36 1.37 7.22
CA GLY A 235 8.02 1.89 7.45
C GLY A 235 8.00 3.41 7.68
N TYR A 236 8.98 3.94 8.41
CA TYR A 236 9.12 5.39 8.61
C TYR A 236 9.47 6.12 7.31
N PHE A 237 10.43 5.59 6.54
CA PHE A 237 10.80 6.15 5.25
C PHE A 237 9.61 6.17 4.29
N TYR A 238 8.80 5.10 4.26
CA TYR A 238 7.55 5.08 3.51
C TYR A 238 6.61 6.21 3.95
N ILE A 239 6.35 6.34 5.25
CA ILE A 239 5.44 7.36 5.79
C ILE A 239 5.92 8.76 5.37
N PHE A 240 7.22 9.02 5.49
CA PHE A 240 7.81 10.29 5.10
C PHE A 240 7.70 10.54 3.58
N LEU A 241 7.97 9.51 2.75
CA LEU A 241 7.93 9.61 1.30
C LEU A 241 6.53 9.91 0.76
N VAL A 242 5.47 9.37 1.38
CA VAL A 242 4.09 9.66 0.98
C VAL A 242 3.63 11.01 1.54
N ASN A 243 3.68 11.14 2.88
CA ASN A 243 3.01 12.24 3.58
C ASN A 243 3.81 13.55 3.50
N GLY A 244 5.15 13.47 3.43
CA GLY A 244 6.03 14.63 3.36
C GLY A 244 5.78 15.49 2.11
N PRO A 245 5.93 14.96 0.88
CA PRO A 245 5.66 15.70 -0.35
C PRO A 245 4.23 16.26 -0.42
N TYR A 246 3.25 15.51 0.10
CA TYR A 246 1.85 15.92 0.13
C TYR A 246 1.59 17.10 1.06
N ILE A 247 2.23 17.14 2.24
CA ILE A 247 2.21 18.33 3.10
C ILE A 247 2.87 19.51 2.39
N THR A 248 4.05 19.29 1.80
CA THR A 248 4.81 20.35 1.12
C THR A 248 3.98 21.00 0.01
N ILE A 249 3.31 20.20 -0.83
CA ILE A 249 2.45 20.73 -1.91
C ILE A 249 1.31 21.56 -1.33
N ARG A 250 0.63 21.08 -0.29
CA ARG A 250 -0.51 21.79 0.28
C ARG A 250 -0.12 23.09 0.98
N ILE A 251 0.98 23.09 1.73
CA ILE A 251 1.53 24.31 2.34
C ILE A 251 1.98 25.29 1.25
N TYR A 252 2.63 24.78 0.19
CA TYR A 252 3.05 25.59 -0.94
C TYR A 252 1.87 26.23 -1.65
N LEU A 253 0.80 25.48 -1.93
CA LEU A 253 -0.43 25.99 -2.54
C LEU A 253 -1.15 26.99 -1.61
N LEU A 254 -1.21 26.72 -0.31
CA LEU A 254 -1.76 27.66 0.66
C LEU A 254 -1.00 29.00 0.63
N TYR A 255 0.33 28.95 0.66
CA TYR A 255 1.17 30.14 0.58
C TYR A 255 1.00 30.87 -0.77
N LEU A 256 1.00 30.12 -1.88
CA LEU A 256 0.90 30.69 -3.22
C LEU A 256 -0.47 31.33 -3.48
N LEU A 257 -1.56 30.61 -3.21
CA LEU A 257 -2.93 31.00 -3.57
C LEU A 257 -3.54 31.93 -2.55
N LYS A 258 -3.29 31.74 -1.24
CA LYS A 258 -3.91 32.59 -0.21
C LYS A 258 -3.09 33.83 0.12
N TYR A 259 -1.77 33.67 0.25
CA TYR A 259 -0.89 34.74 0.73
C TYR A 259 -0.31 35.58 -0.40
N LYS A 260 0.22 34.95 -1.45
CA LYS A 260 0.83 35.67 -2.57
C LYS A 260 -0.21 36.22 -3.56
N ARG A 261 -1.27 35.48 -3.83
CA ARG A 261 -2.35 35.86 -4.77
C ARG A 261 -3.64 36.15 -4.02
N ILE A 262 -3.68 37.31 -3.38
CA ILE A 262 -4.78 37.78 -2.54
C ILE A 262 -6.14 37.47 -3.19
N GLY A 263 -6.93 36.59 -2.56
CA GLY A 263 -8.34 36.37 -2.88
C GLY A 263 -8.69 35.14 -3.72
N GLU A 264 -7.73 34.29 -4.12
CA GLU A 264 -8.07 33.00 -4.73
C GLU A 264 -8.67 32.05 -3.68
N LYS A 265 -9.81 31.42 -4.00
CA LYS A 265 -10.48 30.45 -3.12
C LYS A 265 -9.64 29.17 -3.08
N TYR A 266 -8.98 28.93 -1.96
CA TYR A 266 -8.30 27.67 -1.65
C TYR A 266 -8.74 27.19 -0.28
N ASP A 267 -9.48 26.08 -0.26
CA ASP A 267 -9.95 25.46 0.98
C ASP A 267 -8.91 24.48 1.52
N ILE A 268 -8.61 24.63 2.81
CA ILE A 268 -7.63 23.77 3.48
C ILE A 268 -8.22 22.38 3.64
N SER A 269 -7.69 21.41 2.90
CA SER A 269 -8.11 20.01 3.01
C SER A 269 -7.78 19.42 4.39
N ILE A 270 -8.71 18.63 4.95
CA ILE A 270 -8.51 17.88 6.21
C ILE A 270 -7.32 16.90 6.15
N PHE A 271 -6.90 16.51 4.94
CA PHE A 271 -5.77 15.63 4.70
C PHE A 271 -4.41 16.21 5.14
N ILE A 272 -4.28 17.54 5.32
CA ILE A 272 -3.08 18.10 5.96
C ILE A 272 -2.91 17.52 7.37
N LEU A 273 -4.00 17.48 8.14
CA LEU A 273 -3.99 16.94 9.50
C LEU A 273 -3.67 15.44 9.49
N LYS A 274 -4.27 14.68 8.56
CA LYS A 274 -3.94 13.26 8.35
C LYS A 274 -2.44 13.08 8.13
N ASN A 275 -1.81 13.88 7.28
CA ASN A 275 -0.40 13.72 6.97
C ASN A 275 0.51 14.08 8.15
N ILE A 276 0.18 15.15 8.89
CA ILE A 276 0.91 15.51 10.11
C ILE A 276 0.80 14.39 11.15
N LEU A 277 -0.41 13.86 11.36
CA LEU A 277 -0.65 12.75 12.28
C LEU A 277 0.10 11.48 11.85
N SER A 278 0.08 11.13 10.55
CA SER A 278 0.82 9.99 10.02
C SER A 278 2.31 10.11 10.29
N ILE A 279 2.91 11.29 10.07
CA ILE A 279 4.33 11.54 10.36
C ILE A 279 4.58 11.43 11.86
N TYR A 280 3.74 12.03 12.72
CA TYR A 280 3.87 11.94 14.18
C TYR A 280 3.77 10.50 14.70
N VAL A 281 2.81 9.72 14.21
CA VAL A 281 2.67 8.30 14.56
C VAL A 281 3.88 7.51 14.05
N GLY A 282 4.36 7.82 12.85
CA GLY A 282 5.57 7.23 12.27
C GLY A 282 6.82 7.50 13.13
N THR A 283 7.06 8.75 13.52
CA THR A 283 8.20 9.14 14.37
C THR A 283 8.11 8.48 15.74
N ARG A 284 6.91 8.46 16.36
CA ARG A 284 6.67 7.76 17.63
C ARG A 284 6.98 6.26 17.52
N ASN A 285 6.55 5.61 16.46
CA ASN A 285 6.81 4.17 16.23
C ASN A 285 8.29 3.88 16.00
N LEU A 286 8.99 4.75 15.26
CA LEU A 286 10.43 4.66 15.06
C LEU A 286 11.18 4.87 16.39
N TRP A 287 10.81 5.90 17.15
CA TRP A 287 11.38 6.18 18.47
C TRP A 287 11.23 5.00 19.42
N ASN A 288 10.02 4.46 19.56
CA ASN A 288 9.77 3.28 20.39
C ASN A 288 10.57 2.06 19.89
N GLY A 289 10.75 1.94 18.57
CA GLY A 289 11.61 0.92 17.99
C GLY A 289 13.08 1.05 18.35
N LEU A 290 13.60 2.27 18.33
CA LEU A 290 14.96 2.59 18.74
C LEU A 290 15.16 2.34 20.24
N GLN A 291 14.20 2.75 21.09
CA GLN A 291 14.27 2.51 22.53
C GLN A 291 14.26 1.02 22.86
N TYR A 292 13.35 0.24 22.27
CA TYR A 292 13.34 -1.22 22.43
C TYR A 292 14.67 -1.86 22.03
N TRP A 293 15.28 -1.38 20.94
CA TRP A 293 16.57 -1.90 20.49
C TRP A 293 17.73 -1.50 21.42
N ARG A 294 17.68 -0.30 22.00
CA ARG A 294 18.63 0.13 23.03
C ARG A 294 18.53 -0.74 24.27
N GLU A 295 17.33 -0.99 24.77
CA GLU A 295 17.08 -1.89 25.91
C GLU A 295 17.60 -3.29 25.63
N LYS A 296 17.24 -3.87 24.47
CA LYS A 296 17.70 -5.21 24.07
C LYS A 296 19.23 -5.31 24.02
N ARG A 297 19.92 -4.28 23.52
CA ARG A 297 21.38 -4.23 23.52
C ARG A 297 21.96 -4.21 24.94
N ILE A 298 21.40 -3.40 25.83
CA ILE A 298 21.83 -3.33 27.23
C ILE A 298 21.68 -4.69 27.91
N TYR A 299 20.54 -5.37 27.74
CA TYR A 299 20.35 -6.73 28.28
C TYR A 299 21.36 -7.73 27.73
N SER A 300 21.63 -7.72 26.41
CA SER A 300 22.61 -8.63 25.82
C SER A 300 24.04 -8.38 26.32
N VAL A 301 24.42 -7.13 26.59
CA VAL A 301 25.74 -6.79 27.15
C VAL A 301 25.84 -7.21 28.63
N ILE A 302 24.76 -7.03 29.40
CA ILE A 302 24.72 -7.47 30.81
C ILE A 302 24.79 -9.00 30.92
N GLU A 303 24.09 -9.74 30.05
CA GLU A 303 24.19 -11.21 30.00
C GLU A 303 25.61 -11.67 29.68
N LEU A 304 26.29 -11.04 28.71
CA LEU A 304 27.69 -11.31 28.39
C LEU A 304 28.66 -10.97 29.55
N HIS A 305 28.37 -9.91 30.32
CA HIS A 305 29.22 -9.55 31.45
C HIS A 305 29.00 -10.46 32.67
N LYS A 306 27.78 -10.96 32.88
CA LYS A 306 27.49 -11.98 33.90
C LYS A 306 28.17 -13.30 33.57
N SER A 307 28.17 -13.72 32.30
CA SER A 307 28.84 -14.97 31.90
C SER A 307 30.37 -14.90 32.03
N THR A 308 30.99 -13.72 31.94
CA THR A 308 32.45 -13.55 32.08
C THR A 308 32.92 -13.38 33.52
N LYS A 309 32.08 -12.92 34.46
CA LYS A 309 32.47 -12.77 35.89
C LYS A 309 32.35 -14.04 36.73
N ILE A 310 31.68 -15.09 36.24
CA ILE A 310 31.51 -16.37 36.97
C ILE A 310 32.74 -17.30 36.80
N ILE A 311 33.75 -16.90 36.01
CA ILE A 311 34.98 -17.68 35.78
C ILE A 311 36.18 -16.92 36.37
N PRO A 312 36.34 -16.92 37.71
CA PRO A 312 37.66 -17.30 38.25
C PRO A 312 37.58 -18.08 39.58
N MET A 313 38.55 -18.96 39.79
CA MET A 313 38.87 -19.70 41.03
C MET A 313 37.97 -20.89 41.38
N SER A 314 38.37 -22.08 40.92
CA SER A 314 38.21 -23.34 41.63
C SER A 314 39.26 -24.35 41.12
N ASN A 315 40.38 -24.41 41.83
CA ASN A 315 41.31 -25.54 41.83
C ASN A 315 40.58 -26.79 42.37
N GLY A 316 41.06 -27.98 41.99
CA GLY A 316 41.06 -29.14 42.88
C GLY A 316 40.36 -30.38 42.35
N GLU A 317 41.15 -31.44 42.18
CA GLU A 317 40.84 -32.87 42.40
C GLU A 317 39.81 -33.53 41.44
N SER A 318 39.98 -34.74 40.92
CA SER A 318 41.02 -35.77 41.03
C SER A 318 40.61 -36.88 40.04
N ASP A 319 41.46 -37.20 39.07
CA ASP A 319 41.35 -38.39 38.21
C ASP A 319 41.94 -39.59 38.97
N ASP A 320 41.23 -40.72 38.96
CA ASP A 320 41.74 -42.06 38.65
C ASP A 320 40.87 -43.16 39.29
N ASP A 321 39.93 -43.65 38.49
CA ASP A 321 39.22 -44.91 38.67
C ASP A 321 40.18 -46.09 38.41
N LEU A 322 40.47 -46.86 39.46
CA LEU A 322 41.18 -48.14 39.42
C LEU A 322 40.18 -49.27 39.71
N ASN A 323 40.28 -50.32 38.89
CA ASN A 323 39.78 -51.70 39.10
C ASN A 323 38.45 -52.08 38.43
N SER A 324 38.54 -52.42 37.15
CA SER A 324 37.85 -53.57 36.58
C SER A 324 38.87 -54.69 36.31
N PHE A 325 38.97 -55.66 37.22
CA PHE A 325 39.69 -56.93 37.08
C PHE A 325 38.70 -58.05 37.42
N GLU A 326 38.04 -58.61 36.41
CA GLU A 326 37.38 -59.93 36.46
C GLU A 326 37.40 -60.52 35.04
N SER A 327 38.46 -61.30 34.75
CA SER A 327 38.53 -62.49 33.88
C SER A 327 39.96 -62.71 33.38
#